data_AF-A0A8T3E4B6-F1
#
_entry.id   AF-A0A8T3E4B6-F1
#
_cell.length_a   1.000
_cell.length_b   1.000
_cell.length_c   1.000
_cell.angle_alpha   90.00
_cell.angle_beta   90.00
_cell.angle_gamma   90.00
#
_symmetry.space_group_name_H-M   'P 1'
#
loop_
_entity.id
_entity.type
_entity.pdbx_description
1 polymer ?
#
loop_
_entity_poly.entity_id
_entity_poly.type
_entity_poly.pdbx_seq_one_letter_code
_entity_poly.pdbx_strand_id
1 'polypeptide(L)'
;MDLMGSLRGSWVVALLLFCCVPAEGNPLAPTAPHVPFPPGRPHSSNLNSICTHGPHRPRYPKDSLPTNFFSYIHRQVDAINRLEESYQVCCKVYTPQNTDSTLSCVSKAWLDALTLYCEDEFSVKTKVYECCGYEGEAMWSCFARRAPNPSYLHPPPKQ
;
A
#
# COMPACT_ATOMS: atom_id res chain seq x y z
N MET A 1 52.54 -26.82 -57.39
CA MET A 1 51.52 -25.91 -56.82
C MET A 1 50.62 -26.77 -55.97
N ASP A 2 50.79 -26.58 -54.67
CA ASP A 2 50.29 -27.31 -53.50
C ASP A 2 48.77 -27.55 -53.50
N LEU A 3 48.34 -28.80 -53.29
CA LEU A 3 47.79 -29.37 -52.04
C LEU A 3 46.46 -28.79 -51.53
N MET A 4 45.44 -29.66 -51.59
CA MET A 4 44.43 -29.98 -50.56
C MET A 4 43.54 -28.85 -50.00
N GLY A 5 42.24 -29.00 -50.25
CA GLY A 5 41.18 -28.17 -49.69
C GLY A 5 40.97 -28.32 -48.18
N SER A 6 40.17 -27.40 -47.64
CA SER A 6 39.55 -27.56 -46.33
C SER A 6 38.26 -26.75 -46.25
N LEU A 7 37.19 -27.45 -45.89
CA LEU A 7 35.83 -26.96 -45.69
C LEU A 7 35.80 -25.97 -44.52
N ARG A 8 35.32 -24.75 -44.76
CA ARG A 8 34.91 -23.84 -43.69
C ARG A 8 33.40 -23.64 -43.76
N GLY A 9 32.70 -24.32 -42.85
CA GLY A 9 31.27 -24.21 -42.67
C GLY A 9 30.85 -22.78 -42.35
N SER A 10 29.84 -22.30 -43.08
CA SER A 10 29.13 -21.05 -42.79
C SER A 10 28.22 -21.25 -41.60
N TRP A 11 28.65 -20.79 -40.43
CA TRP A 11 27.78 -20.64 -39.27
C TRP A 11 26.93 -19.39 -39.48
N VAL A 12 25.68 -19.61 -39.88
CA VAL A 12 24.64 -18.59 -40.01
C VAL A 12 24.42 -17.99 -38.63
N VAL A 13 24.92 -16.78 -38.39
CA VAL A 13 24.62 -16.02 -37.16
C VAL A 13 23.22 -15.42 -37.34
N ALA A 14 22.21 -16.18 -36.93
CA ALA A 14 20.86 -15.66 -36.78
C ALA A 14 20.86 -14.65 -35.62
N LEU A 15 20.95 -13.36 -35.96
CA LEU A 15 20.61 -12.26 -35.05
C LEU A 15 19.09 -12.29 -34.80
N LEU A 16 18.69 -13.18 -33.90
CA LEU A 16 17.34 -13.21 -33.36
C LEU A 16 17.16 -12.03 -32.41
N LEU A 17 16.06 -11.32 -32.64
CA LEU A 17 15.42 -10.35 -31.75
C LEU A 17 15.40 -10.86 -30.30
N PHE A 18 16.34 -10.38 -29.48
CA PHE A 18 16.42 -10.65 -28.04
C PHE A 18 15.83 -9.50 -27.20
N CYS A 19 14.86 -8.75 -27.72
CA CYS A 19 14.25 -7.63 -26.99
C CYS A 19 13.09 -8.04 -26.05
N CYS A 20 12.67 -9.32 -26.06
CA CYS A 20 11.59 -9.81 -25.20
C CYS A 20 11.93 -11.18 -24.62
N VAL A 21 13.03 -11.27 -23.87
CA VAL A 21 13.11 -12.27 -22.81
C VAL A 21 12.33 -11.68 -21.63
N PRO A 22 11.16 -12.23 -21.25
CA PRO A 22 10.55 -11.87 -19.98
C PRO A 22 11.58 -12.23 -18.90
N ALA A 23 12.00 -11.23 -18.12
CA ALA A 23 12.85 -11.49 -16.97
C ALA A 23 12.10 -12.46 -16.05
N GLU A 24 12.59 -13.70 -15.95
CA GLU A 24 12.20 -14.59 -14.87
C GLU A 24 12.49 -13.84 -13.57
N GLY A 25 11.43 -13.49 -12.85
CA GLY A 25 11.53 -12.74 -11.62
C GLY A 25 12.49 -13.44 -10.66
N ASN A 26 13.48 -12.71 -10.15
CA ASN A 26 14.40 -13.21 -9.14
C ASN A 26 13.58 -13.71 -7.93
N PRO A 27 13.66 -15.00 -7.55
CA PRO A 27 12.93 -15.54 -6.39
C PRO A 27 13.32 -14.90 -5.04
N LEU A 28 14.39 -14.10 -5.03
CA LEU A 28 14.94 -13.41 -3.86
C LEU A 28 14.64 -11.89 -3.86
N ALA A 29 13.88 -11.37 -4.82
CA ALA A 29 13.42 -9.99 -4.73
C ALA A 29 12.46 -9.86 -3.54
N PRO A 30 12.70 -8.94 -2.58
CA PRO A 30 11.76 -8.68 -1.50
C PRO A 30 10.41 -8.33 -2.11
N THR A 31 9.42 -9.20 -1.96
CA THR A 31 8.05 -8.85 -2.33
C THR A 31 7.62 -7.69 -1.45
N ALA A 32 7.11 -6.64 -2.08
CA ALA A 32 6.50 -5.51 -1.42
C ALA A 32 5.66 -5.94 -0.22
N PRO A 33 5.74 -5.27 0.93
CA PRO A 33 4.79 -5.55 1.97
C PRO A 33 3.38 -5.21 1.47
N HIS A 34 2.43 -6.09 1.74
CA HIS A 34 1.03 -5.82 1.42
C HIS A 34 0.55 -4.70 2.34
N VAL A 35 0.32 -3.51 1.78
CA VAL A 35 -0.24 -2.36 2.50
C VAL A 35 -1.76 -2.39 2.31
N PRO A 36 -2.56 -2.60 3.38
CA PRO A 36 -4.03 -2.65 3.28
C PRO A 36 -4.60 -1.24 3.09
N PHE A 37 -4.33 -0.63 1.94
CA PHE A 37 -4.72 0.72 1.59
C PHE A 37 -5.82 0.72 0.51
N PRO A 38 -6.85 1.58 0.63
CA PRO A 38 -7.09 2.53 1.72
C PRO A 38 -7.69 1.89 2.98
N PRO A 39 -7.54 2.52 4.15
CA PRO A 39 -8.19 2.05 5.38
C PRO A 39 -9.71 2.18 5.31
N GLY A 40 -10.42 1.24 5.96
CA GLY A 40 -11.88 1.26 6.06
C GLY A 40 -12.42 2.50 6.77
N ARG A 41 -13.62 2.97 6.38
CA ARG A 41 -14.26 4.11 7.09
C ARG A 41 -14.74 3.67 8.48
N PRO A 42 -14.45 4.45 9.54
CA PRO A 42 -15.00 4.17 10.86
C PRO A 42 -16.52 4.31 10.91
N HIS A 43 -17.18 3.38 11.58
CA HIS A 43 -18.60 3.39 11.91
C HIS A 43 -18.82 2.57 13.19
N SER A 44 -19.97 2.73 13.84
CA SER A 44 -20.27 2.04 15.10
C SER A 44 -20.09 0.51 15.02
N SER A 45 -20.39 -0.12 13.87
CA SER A 45 -20.29 -1.57 13.68
C SER A 45 -18.85 -2.12 13.48
N ASN A 46 -17.84 -1.29 13.18
CA ASN A 46 -16.42 -1.70 13.15
C ASN A 46 -15.59 -1.06 14.26
N LEU A 47 -16.16 -0.16 15.07
CA LEU A 47 -15.41 0.52 16.13
C LEU A 47 -14.72 -0.45 17.09
N ASN A 48 -15.44 -1.51 17.49
CA ASN A 48 -14.88 -2.55 18.33
C ASN A 48 -13.64 -3.17 17.68
N SER A 49 -13.73 -3.57 16.40
CA SER A 49 -12.61 -4.16 15.66
C SER A 49 -11.45 -3.19 15.43
N ILE A 50 -11.74 -1.90 15.20
CA ILE A 50 -10.72 -0.84 15.11
C ILE A 50 -9.89 -0.82 16.39
N CYS A 51 -10.53 -0.82 17.56
CA CYS A 51 -9.84 -0.72 18.84
C CYS A 51 -9.23 -2.04 19.34
N THR A 52 -9.93 -3.17 19.21
CA THR A 52 -9.47 -4.45 19.77
C THR A 52 -8.46 -5.18 18.87
N HIS A 53 -8.52 -5.00 17.55
CA HIS A 53 -7.59 -5.66 16.62
C HIS A 53 -6.37 -4.79 16.26
N GLY A 54 -6.26 -3.57 16.77
CA GLY A 54 -5.13 -2.66 16.50
C GLY A 54 -3.74 -3.27 16.70
N PRO A 55 -3.47 -4.00 17.81
CA PRO A 55 -2.18 -4.67 18.03
C PRO A 55 -1.82 -5.74 16.99
N HIS A 56 -2.80 -6.23 16.22
CA HIS A 56 -2.59 -7.26 15.21
C HIS A 56 -2.39 -6.69 13.80
N ARG A 57 -2.73 -5.41 13.57
CA ARG A 57 -2.55 -4.78 12.26
C ARG A 57 -1.07 -4.47 11.99
N PRO A 58 -0.59 -4.64 10.75
CA PRO A 58 0.79 -4.35 10.39
C PRO A 58 1.21 -2.93 10.79
N ARG A 59 2.43 -2.81 11.30
CA ARG A 59 3.13 -1.54 11.44
C ARG A 59 4.30 -1.55 10.46
N TYR A 60 4.57 -0.40 9.85
CA TYR A 60 5.60 -0.29 8.84
C TYR A 60 6.68 0.67 9.35
N PRO A 61 7.73 0.18 10.03
CA PRO A 61 8.87 1.02 10.39
C PRO A 61 9.44 1.76 9.17
N LYS A 62 10.05 2.93 9.38
CA LYS A 62 10.63 3.74 8.29
C LYS A 62 11.60 2.95 7.40
N ASP A 63 12.32 1.99 7.98
CA ASP A 63 13.30 1.16 7.28
C ASP A 63 12.72 -0.15 6.71
N SER A 64 11.40 -0.36 6.80
CA SER A 64 10.73 -1.60 6.33
C SER A 64 10.48 -1.63 4.82
N LEU A 65 10.50 -0.47 4.16
CA LEU A 65 10.37 -0.37 2.71
C LEU A 65 11.75 -0.12 2.08
N PRO A 66 12.14 -0.94 1.08
CA PRO A 66 13.32 -0.66 0.29
C PRO A 66 13.25 0.74 -0.34
N THR A 67 14.37 1.47 -0.37
CA THR A 67 14.43 2.82 -0.97
C THR A 67 14.08 2.83 -2.46
N ASN A 68 14.33 1.72 -3.16
CA ASN A 68 14.01 1.55 -4.58
C ASN A 68 12.54 1.16 -4.84
N PHE A 69 11.71 1.05 -3.80
CA PHE A 69 10.30 0.73 -3.94
C PHE A 69 9.50 1.92 -4.47
N PHE A 70 8.33 1.67 -5.05
CA PHE A 70 7.53 2.73 -5.69
C PHE A 70 7.16 3.83 -4.67
N SER A 71 7.40 5.09 -5.04
CA SER A 71 7.20 6.23 -4.14
C SER A 71 5.77 6.38 -3.61
N TYR A 72 4.76 5.91 -4.36
CA TYR A 72 3.37 5.92 -3.91
C TYR A 72 3.11 4.97 -2.74
N ILE A 73 3.87 3.88 -2.63
CA ILE A 73 3.73 2.89 -1.54
C ILE A 73 4.24 3.48 -0.23
N HIS A 74 5.33 4.25 -0.27
CA HIS A 74 5.82 4.99 0.90
C HIS A 74 4.74 5.91 1.46
N ARG A 75 4.04 6.66 0.60
CA ARG A 75 2.94 7.53 1.03
C ARG A 75 1.74 6.76 1.61
N GLN A 76 1.41 5.60 1.04
CA GLN A 76 0.36 4.72 1.60
C GLN A 76 0.75 4.18 2.98
N VAL A 77 2.01 3.77 3.14
CA VAL A 77 2.56 3.33 4.42
C VAL A 77 2.52 4.45 5.45
N ASP A 78 2.95 5.66 5.09
CA ASP A 78 2.92 6.82 5.97
C ASP A 78 1.48 7.14 6.41
N ALA A 79 0.52 7.08 5.49
CA ALA A 79 -0.89 7.28 5.80
C ALA A 79 -1.44 6.22 6.78
N ILE A 80 -1.11 4.94 6.58
CA ILE A 80 -1.51 3.86 7.49
C ILE A 80 -0.86 4.02 8.87
N ASN A 81 0.43 4.33 8.93
CA ASN A 81 1.14 4.51 10.20
C ASN A 81 0.56 5.68 11.01
N ARG A 82 0.34 6.85 10.38
CA ARG A 82 -0.29 8.03 11.02
C ARG A 82 -1.68 7.67 11.57
N LEU A 83 -2.46 6.91 10.80
CA LEU A 83 -3.78 6.45 11.23
C LEU A 83 -3.71 5.51 12.43
N GLU A 84 -2.83 4.50 12.37
CA GLU A 84 -2.69 3.49 13.43
C GLU A 84 -2.14 4.07 14.73
N GLU A 85 -1.26 5.08 14.66
CA GLU A 85 -0.82 5.86 15.82
C GLU A 85 -1.98 6.64 16.44
N SER A 86 -2.78 7.32 15.60
CA SER A 86 -3.95 8.07 16.06
C SER A 86 -5.01 7.15 16.68
N TYR A 87 -5.25 5.98 16.10
CA TYR A 87 -6.15 4.97 16.65
C TYR A 87 -5.68 4.45 18.01
N GLN A 88 -4.37 4.26 18.23
CA GLN A 88 -3.85 3.90 19.54
C GLN A 88 -4.20 4.94 20.60
N VAL A 89 -4.12 6.23 20.26
CA VAL A 89 -4.50 7.32 21.16
C VAL A 89 -6.02 7.30 21.42
N CYS A 90 -6.83 7.26 20.36
CA CYS A 90 -8.29 7.26 20.48
C CYS A 90 -8.84 6.05 21.27
N CYS A 91 -8.25 4.87 21.07
CA CYS A 91 -8.73 3.62 21.65
C CYS A 91 -8.13 3.31 23.03
N LYS A 92 -7.23 4.15 23.57
CA LYS A 92 -6.52 3.91 24.83
C LYS A 92 -7.45 3.62 26.02
N VAL A 93 -8.61 4.28 26.04
CA VAL A 93 -9.62 4.15 27.09
C VAL A 93 -10.96 3.66 26.54
N TYR A 94 -10.96 2.96 25.40
CA TYR A 94 -12.20 2.50 24.76
C TYR A 94 -13.00 1.58 25.69
N THR A 95 -14.25 1.94 25.93
CA THR A 95 -15.25 1.15 26.65
C THR A 95 -16.63 1.32 26.00
N PRO A 96 -17.59 0.42 26.27
CA PRO A 96 -18.95 0.59 25.75
C PRO A 96 -19.60 1.94 26.13
N GLN A 97 -19.20 2.54 27.26
CA GLN A 97 -19.75 3.79 27.78
C GLN A 97 -19.25 5.04 27.05
N ASN A 98 -18.13 4.97 26.32
CA ASN A 98 -17.55 6.10 25.59
C ASN A 98 -17.49 5.87 24.08
N THR A 99 -18.33 4.96 23.57
CA THR A 99 -18.47 4.63 22.15
C THR A 99 -18.53 5.86 21.26
N ASP A 100 -19.35 6.86 21.59
CA ASP A 100 -19.55 8.04 20.74
C ASP A 100 -18.30 8.94 20.66
N SER A 101 -17.63 9.16 21.80
CA SER A 101 -16.41 9.98 21.82
C SER A 101 -15.24 9.26 21.15
N THR A 102 -15.11 7.95 21.34
CA THR A 102 -14.13 7.13 20.62
C THR A 102 -14.42 7.11 19.13
N LEU A 103 -15.69 6.95 18.71
CA LEU A 103 -16.09 6.97 17.30
C LEU A 103 -15.77 8.31 16.64
N SER A 104 -16.03 9.43 17.32
CA SER A 104 -15.68 10.76 16.85
C SER A 104 -14.16 10.91 16.65
N CYS A 105 -13.36 10.46 17.62
CA CYS A 105 -11.90 10.50 17.55
C CYS A 105 -11.36 9.68 16.38
N VAL A 106 -11.77 8.41 16.22
CA VAL A 106 -11.28 7.56 15.13
C VAL A 106 -11.77 8.04 13.76
N SER A 107 -12.98 8.61 13.69
CA SER A 107 -13.52 9.19 12.45
C SER A 107 -12.68 10.39 12.02
N LYS A 108 -12.35 11.28 12.96
CA LYS A 108 -11.45 12.40 12.70
C LYS A 108 -10.07 11.93 12.25
N ALA A 109 -9.47 10.96 12.96
CA ALA A 109 -8.17 10.42 12.60
C ALA A 109 -8.16 9.83 11.17
N TRP A 110 -9.24 9.16 10.76
CA TRP A 110 -9.37 8.62 9.40
C TRP A 110 -9.45 9.73 8.34
N LEU A 111 -10.23 10.79 8.59
CA LEU A 111 -10.32 11.94 7.70
C LEU A 111 -8.98 12.67 7.58
N ASP A 112 -8.33 12.94 8.71
CA ASP A 112 -7.04 13.65 8.75
C ASP A 112 -5.96 12.85 8.00
N ALA A 113 -5.89 11.52 8.20
CA ALA A 113 -4.90 10.67 7.52
C ALA A 113 -5.07 10.66 5.99
N LEU A 114 -6.31 10.58 5.49
CA LEU A 114 -6.58 10.59 4.05
C LEU A 114 -6.45 11.98 3.44
N THR A 115 -6.75 13.04 4.18
CA THR A 115 -6.49 14.43 3.75
C THR A 115 -5.00 14.62 3.52
N LEU A 116 -4.18 14.31 4.53
CA LEU A 116 -2.73 14.43 4.44
C LEU A 116 -2.15 13.53 3.34
N TYR A 117 -2.68 12.32 3.14
CA TYR A 117 -2.28 11.45 2.03
C TYR A 117 -2.49 12.12 0.68
N CYS A 118 -3.64 12.76 0.47
CA CYS A 118 -3.92 13.47 -0.78
C CYS A 118 -3.03 14.70 -0.97
N GLU A 119 -2.75 15.45 0.10
CA GLU A 119 -1.76 16.55 0.06
C GLU A 119 -0.38 16.03 -0.36
N ASP A 120 0.06 14.92 0.24
CA ASP A 120 1.32 14.26 -0.09
C ASP A 120 1.34 13.77 -1.55
N GLU A 121 0.24 13.22 -2.08
CA GLU A 121 0.11 12.81 -3.49
C GLU A 121 0.17 14.00 -4.47
N PHE A 122 -0.43 15.14 -4.12
CA PHE A 122 -0.38 16.35 -4.96
C PHE A 122 0.97 17.07 -4.91
N SER A 123 1.80 16.81 -3.89
CA SER A 123 3.12 17.41 -3.74
C SER A 123 4.19 16.85 -4.71
N VAL A 124 3.88 15.73 -5.37
CA VAL A 124 4.82 15.01 -6.24
C VAL A 124 4.36 14.97 -7.70
N LYS A 125 5.31 14.85 -8.64
CA LYS A 125 5.03 14.75 -10.09
C LYS A 125 4.67 13.33 -10.54
N THR A 126 3.82 12.64 -9.79
CA THR A 126 3.32 11.30 -10.15
C THR A 126 1.83 11.33 -10.42
N LYS A 127 1.28 10.28 -11.05
CA LYS A 127 -0.16 10.11 -11.14
C LYS A 127 -0.74 10.04 -9.72
N VAL A 128 -1.61 10.99 -9.40
CA VAL A 128 -2.32 11.08 -8.12
C VAL A 128 -3.28 9.91 -7.97
N TYR A 129 -3.40 9.39 -6.76
CA TYR A 129 -4.42 8.39 -6.41
C TYR A 129 -5.83 8.87 -6.77
N GLU A 130 -6.59 8.05 -7.50
CA GLU A 130 -7.88 8.44 -8.10
C GLU A 130 -8.84 9.11 -7.12
N CYS A 131 -8.92 8.61 -5.87
CA CYS A 131 -9.85 9.16 -4.90
C CYS A 131 -9.54 10.60 -4.47
N CYS A 132 -8.28 11.04 -4.55
CA CYS A 132 -7.89 12.41 -4.23
C CYS A 132 -8.35 13.42 -5.29
N GLY A 133 -8.85 12.96 -6.45
CA GLY A 133 -9.47 13.83 -7.47
C GLY A 133 -10.92 14.22 -7.17
N TYR A 134 -11.51 13.70 -6.09
CA TYR A 134 -12.85 14.09 -5.63
C TYR A 134 -12.76 15.01 -4.41
N GLU A 135 -13.86 15.67 -4.07
CA GLU A 135 -13.95 16.55 -2.89
C GLU A 135 -15.05 16.10 -1.93
N GLY A 136 -14.91 16.50 -0.66
CA GLY A 136 -15.90 16.26 0.40
C GLY A 136 -16.30 14.78 0.52
N GLU A 137 -17.59 14.53 0.64
CA GLU A 137 -18.12 13.17 0.85
C GLU A 137 -17.87 12.23 -0.34
N ALA A 138 -17.70 12.75 -1.57
CA ALA A 138 -17.36 11.93 -2.72
C ALA A 138 -15.95 11.31 -2.59
N MET A 139 -15.00 12.08 -2.05
CA MET A 139 -13.66 11.60 -1.72
C MET A 139 -13.70 10.51 -0.66
N TRP A 140 -14.41 10.75 0.44
CA TRP A 140 -14.54 9.79 1.55
C TRP A 140 -15.21 8.49 1.10
N SER A 141 -16.30 8.61 0.34
CA SER A 141 -17.00 7.46 -0.24
C SER A 141 -16.13 6.70 -1.24
N CYS A 142 -15.27 7.38 -2.02
CA CYS A 142 -14.31 6.73 -2.91
C CYS A 142 -13.33 5.84 -2.16
N PHE A 143 -12.72 6.36 -1.08
CA PHE A 143 -11.79 5.61 -0.23
C PHE A 143 -12.50 4.45 0.47
N ALA A 144 -13.66 4.71 1.08
CA ALA A 144 -14.42 3.68 1.79
C ALA A 144 -14.78 2.48 0.88
N ARG A 145 -15.22 2.73 -0.36
CA ARG A 145 -15.55 1.67 -1.33
C ARG A 145 -14.35 0.85 -1.79
N ARG A 146 -13.14 1.42 -1.74
CA ARG A 146 -11.91 0.76 -2.20
C ARG A 146 -11.14 0.09 -1.05
N ALA A 147 -11.60 0.22 0.19
CA ALA A 147 -10.92 -0.37 1.33
C ALA A 147 -10.92 -1.91 1.23
N PRO A 148 -9.75 -2.57 1.25
CA PRO A 148 -9.67 -4.03 1.16
C PRO A 148 -10.16 -4.73 2.44
N ASN A 149 -10.21 -4.01 3.57
CA ASN A 149 -10.67 -4.52 4.86
C ASN A 149 -11.54 -3.47 5.58
N PRO A 150 -12.79 -3.25 5.14
CA PRO A 150 -13.66 -2.22 5.72
C PRO A 150 -14.13 -2.54 7.15
N SER A 151 -14.15 -3.83 7.52
CA SER A 151 -14.65 -4.31 8.82
C SER A 151 -13.57 -4.48 9.87
N TYR A 152 -12.28 -4.40 9.51
CA TYR A 152 -11.14 -4.62 10.42
C TYR A 152 -11.13 -6.02 11.08
N LEU A 153 -11.80 -7.01 10.49
CA LEU A 153 -11.96 -8.35 11.08
C LEU A 153 -10.76 -9.27 10.87
N HIS A 154 -10.03 -9.10 9.76
CA HIS A 154 -8.85 -9.90 9.45
C HIS A 154 -7.65 -8.97 9.23
N PRO A 155 -6.71 -8.87 10.19
CA PRO A 155 -5.44 -8.20 9.90
C PRO A 155 -4.75 -8.96 8.76
N PRO A 156 -4.08 -8.26 7.82
CA PRO A 156 -3.19 -8.92 6.86
C PRO A 156 -2.18 -9.80 7.61
N PRO A 157 -1.68 -10.90 7.00
CA PRO A 157 -0.65 -11.73 7.61
C PRO A 157 0.52 -10.86 8.09
N LYS A 158 1.02 -11.12 9.30
CA LYS A 158 2.29 -10.53 9.74
C LYS A 158 3.38 -11.09 8.82
N GLN A 159 4.10 -10.21 8.14
CA GLN A 159 5.31 -10.54 7.40
C GLN A 159 6.51 -10.57 8.34
#